data_AF-A0A8C3SM87-F1
#
_entry.id   AF-A0A8C3SM87-F1
#
_cell.length_a   1.000
_cell.length_b   1.000
_cell.length_c   1.000
_cell.angle_alpha   90.00
_cell.angle_beta   90.00
_cell.angle_gamma   90.00
#
_symmetry.space_group_name_H-M   'P 1'
#
loop_
_entity.id
_entity.type
_entity.pdbx_description
1 polymer ?
#
loop_
_entity_poly.entity_id
_entity_poly.type
_entity_poly.pdbx_seq_one_letter_code
_entity_poly.pdbx_strand_id
1 'polypeptide(L)'
;KDRVSSSLPTQRAVQEPQMHFGEHKKEEEVECQENIKNVLNPCLLCQKRPRDGNILHGRSAHLVACFKCAKMLKKRRLPCPVCNKQIQMVIKTFVG
;
A
#
# COMPACT_ATOMS: atom_id res chain seq x y z
N LYS A 1 69.24 4.97 1.32
CA LYS A 1 69.66 6.37 1.11
C LYS A 1 69.02 6.78 -0.20
N ASP A 2 68.04 7.69 -0.10
CA ASP A 2 67.46 8.48 -1.19
C ASP A 2 66.64 7.68 -2.24
N ARG A 3 65.46 8.11 -2.71
CA ARG A 3 64.80 9.41 -2.71
C ARG A 3 63.30 9.18 -2.95
N VAL A 4 62.45 9.73 -2.09
CA VAL A 4 61.00 9.88 -2.34
C VAL A 4 60.82 10.84 -3.51
N SER A 5 60.09 10.41 -4.55
CA SER A 5 59.48 11.31 -5.53
C SER A 5 57.98 11.12 -5.48
N SER A 6 57.34 12.08 -4.83
CA SER A 6 55.91 12.29 -4.72
C SER A 6 55.33 12.77 -6.05
N SER A 7 54.39 12.02 -6.62
CA SER A 7 53.50 12.49 -7.70
C SER A 7 52.08 12.63 -7.17
N LEU A 8 51.57 13.86 -7.16
CA LEU A 8 50.22 14.24 -6.73
C LEU A 8 49.15 13.53 -7.56
N PRO A 9 48.04 13.06 -6.95
CA PRO A 9 46.90 12.57 -7.70
C PRO A 9 46.04 13.74 -8.24
N THR A 10 45.84 13.72 -9.56
CA THR A 10 44.92 14.58 -10.31
C THR A 10 43.52 14.60 -9.67
N GLN A 11 43.05 15.79 -9.33
CA GLN A 11 41.71 16.03 -8.79
C GLN A 11 40.67 15.62 -9.84
N ARG A 12 39.87 14.58 -9.56
CA ARG A 12 38.64 14.31 -10.31
C ARG A 12 37.59 15.32 -9.87
N ALA A 13 37.13 16.16 -10.80
CA ALA A 13 36.01 17.06 -10.59
C ALA A 13 34.76 16.25 -10.23
N VAL A 14 34.25 16.44 -9.03
CA VAL A 14 32.97 15.89 -8.59
C VAL A 14 31.88 16.75 -9.22
N GLN A 15 31.11 16.19 -10.15
CA GLN A 15 29.97 16.87 -10.74
C GLN A 15 28.79 16.78 -9.77
N GLU A 16 28.36 17.92 -9.24
CA GLU A 16 27.16 18.01 -8.41
C GLU A 16 25.91 17.71 -9.25
N PRO A 17 24.99 16.83 -8.79
CA PRO A 17 23.73 16.62 -9.48
C PRO A 17 22.86 17.88 -9.39
N GLN A 18 22.59 18.51 -10.53
CA GLN A 18 21.66 19.62 -10.63
C GLN A 18 20.24 19.11 -10.38
N MET A 19 19.66 19.51 -9.25
CA MET A 19 18.26 19.30 -8.91
C MET A 19 17.38 20.11 -9.88
N HIS A 20 16.92 19.48 -10.96
CA HIS A 20 15.85 20.03 -11.79
C HIS A 20 14.54 19.94 -10.98
N PHE A 21 14.00 21.09 -10.57
CA PHE A 21 12.63 21.21 -10.10
C PHE A 21 11.70 21.05 -11.31
N GLY A 22 11.46 19.81 -11.70
CA GLY A 22 10.41 19.44 -12.62
C GLY A 22 9.05 19.51 -11.92
N GLU A 23 8.02 19.91 -12.64
CA GLU A 23 6.64 20.04 -12.18
C GLU A 23 6.05 18.66 -11.80
N HIS A 24 6.28 18.21 -10.56
CA HIS A 24 5.68 16.99 -10.02
C HIS A 24 4.27 17.31 -9.52
N LYS A 25 3.26 17.36 -10.40
CA LYS A 25 1.86 17.54 -9.98
C LYS A 25 0.86 16.55 -10.58
N LYS A 26 1.32 15.57 -11.36
CA LYS A 26 0.42 14.66 -12.10
C LYS A 26 0.36 13.23 -11.56
N GLU A 27 1.30 12.83 -10.72
CA GLU A 27 1.42 11.44 -10.26
C GLU A 27 0.64 11.20 -8.95
N GLU A 28 0.66 12.17 -8.04
CA GLU A 28 0.01 12.08 -6.72
C GLU A 28 -1.54 12.07 -6.81
N GLU A 29 -2.11 12.79 -7.79
CA GLU A 29 -3.56 12.82 -8.06
C GLU A 29 -4.10 11.48 -8.61
N VAL A 30 -3.28 10.74 -9.36
CA VAL A 30 -3.70 9.49 -10.00
C VAL A 30 -3.70 8.35 -8.97
N GLU A 31 -2.74 8.34 -8.05
CA GLU A 31 -2.60 7.34 -6.99
C GLU A 31 -3.76 7.39 -5.98
N CYS A 32 -4.16 8.57 -5.52
CA CYS A 32 -5.29 8.71 -4.60
C CYS A 32 -6.63 8.34 -5.27
N GLN A 33 -6.77 8.63 -6.57
CA GLN A 33 -7.96 8.29 -7.35
C GLN A 33 -8.12 6.77 -7.58
N GLU A 34 -7.03 6.03 -7.73
CA GLU A 34 -7.03 4.57 -7.82
C GLU A 34 -7.32 3.89 -6.48
N ASN A 35 -6.80 4.43 -5.39
CA ASN A 35 -7.10 3.94 -4.04
C ASN A 35 -8.58 4.09 -3.69
N ILE A 36 -9.23 5.20 -4.06
CA ILE A 36 -10.68 5.37 -3.88
C ILE A 36 -11.46 4.34 -4.69
N LYS A 37 -11.12 4.14 -5.97
CA LYS A 37 -11.76 3.13 -6.84
C LYS A 37 -11.68 1.72 -6.23
N ASN A 38 -10.58 1.38 -5.59
CA ASN A 38 -10.39 0.07 -4.96
C ASN A 38 -11.33 -0.20 -3.79
N VAL A 39 -11.69 0.83 -3.01
CA VAL A 39 -12.66 0.73 -1.91
C VAL A 39 -14.11 0.74 -2.45
N LEU A 40 -14.34 1.46 -3.55
CA LEU A 40 -15.64 1.50 -4.22
C LEU A 40 -15.98 0.19 -4.97
N ASN A 41 -14.98 -0.66 -5.24
CA ASN A 41 -15.22 -1.95 -5.86
C ASN A 41 -16.28 -2.77 -5.11
N PRO A 42 -17.12 -3.54 -5.84
CA PRO A 42 -18.11 -4.37 -5.21
C PRO A 42 -17.46 -5.50 -4.38
N CYS A 43 -18.16 -5.87 -3.30
CA CYS A 43 -17.87 -7.00 -2.44
C CYS A 43 -17.73 -8.29 -3.26
N LEU A 44 -16.63 -9.02 -3.09
CA LEU A 44 -16.38 -10.25 -3.85
C LEU A 44 -17.42 -11.35 -3.60
N LEU A 45 -18.05 -11.36 -2.42
CA LEU A 45 -18.99 -12.41 -2.02
C LEU A 45 -20.42 -12.18 -2.53
N CYS A 46 -20.84 -10.92 -2.66
CA CYS A 46 -22.23 -10.62 -2.98
C CYS A 46 -22.40 -9.75 -4.22
N GLN A 47 -21.33 -9.14 -4.73
CA GLN A 47 -21.31 -8.32 -5.95
C GLN A 47 -22.39 -7.24 -5.99
N LYS A 48 -22.78 -6.71 -4.81
CA LYS A 48 -23.94 -5.81 -4.64
C LYS A 48 -23.65 -4.55 -3.82
N ARG A 49 -22.64 -4.59 -2.95
CA ARG A 49 -22.35 -3.55 -1.95
C ARG A 49 -20.86 -3.24 -1.99
N PRO A 50 -20.43 -2.01 -1.67
CA PRO A 50 -19.03 -1.62 -1.68
C PRO A 50 -18.22 -2.43 -0.65
N ARG A 51 -16.90 -2.43 -0.81
CA ARG A 51 -15.99 -3.05 0.15
C ARG A 51 -15.81 -2.12 1.35
N ASP A 52 -16.73 -2.22 2.31
CA ASP A 52 -16.71 -1.47 3.56
C ASP A 52 -16.49 -2.36 4.80
N GLY A 53 -16.26 -3.68 4.61
CA GLY A 53 -16.06 -4.65 5.69
C GLY A 53 -14.61 -5.11 5.78
N ASN A 54 -13.84 -4.50 6.67
CA ASN A 54 -12.44 -4.84 6.86
C ASN A 54 -12.30 -6.11 7.72
N ILE A 55 -11.59 -7.12 7.21
CA ILE A 55 -11.41 -8.44 7.86
C ILE A 55 -10.04 -8.47 8.55
N LEU A 56 -10.02 -8.36 9.88
CA LEU A 56 -8.78 -8.31 10.67
C LEU A 56 -8.33 -9.70 11.11
N HIS A 57 -7.03 -9.96 10.99
CA HIS A 57 -6.34 -11.14 11.49
C HIS A 57 -4.87 -10.79 11.80
N GLY A 58 -4.47 -10.97 13.06
CA GLY A 58 -3.16 -10.54 13.53
C GLY A 58 -3.03 -9.02 13.51
N ARG A 59 -1.95 -8.51 12.89
CA ARG A 59 -1.69 -7.06 12.72
C ARG A 59 -2.05 -6.56 11.31
N SER A 60 -2.81 -7.35 10.57
CA SER A 60 -3.14 -7.11 9.15
C SER A 60 -4.62 -7.26 8.89
N ALA A 61 -5.08 -6.74 7.75
CA ALA A 61 -6.48 -6.83 7.38
C ALA A 61 -6.67 -6.88 5.86
N HIS A 62 -7.76 -7.50 5.41
CA HIS A 62 -8.16 -7.55 3.99
C HIS A 62 -9.51 -6.86 3.78
N LEU A 63 -9.54 -5.86 2.90
CA LEU A 63 -10.74 -5.13 2.50
C LEU A 63 -11.29 -5.70 1.17
N VAL A 64 -11.96 -6.85 1.25
CA VAL A 64 -12.45 -7.59 0.07
C VAL A 64 -13.96 -7.84 0.06
N ALA A 65 -14.63 -7.53 1.17
CA ALA A 65 -16.04 -7.80 1.38
C ALA A 65 -16.74 -6.56 1.93
N CYS A 66 -18.05 -6.48 1.71
CA CYS A 66 -18.89 -5.54 2.44
C CYS A 66 -19.08 -5.99 3.88
N PHE A 67 -19.43 -5.06 4.77
CA PHE A 67 -19.53 -5.25 6.21
C PHE A 67 -20.49 -6.39 6.59
N LYS A 68 -21.67 -6.49 5.96
CA LYS A 68 -22.62 -7.59 6.22
C LYS A 68 -22.04 -8.97 5.86
N CYS A 69 -21.32 -9.07 4.73
CA CYS A 69 -20.72 -10.34 4.30
C CYS A 69 -19.52 -10.70 5.20
N ALA A 70 -18.67 -9.73 5.54
CA ALA A 70 -17.57 -9.93 6.47
C ALA A 70 -18.08 -10.37 7.86
N LYS A 71 -19.12 -9.72 8.41
CA LYS A 71 -19.77 -10.14 9.67
C LYS A 71 -20.32 -11.56 9.59
N MET A 72 -20.92 -11.94 8.47
CA MET A 72 -21.41 -13.31 8.26
C MET A 72 -20.26 -14.32 8.30
N LEU A 73 -19.14 -14.05 7.61
CA LEU A 73 -17.95 -14.92 7.66
C LEU A 73 -17.47 -15.12 9.10
N LYS A 74 -17.29 -14.02 9.85
CA LYS A 74 -16.90 -14.08 11.27
C LYS A 74 -17.90 -14.87 12.12
N LYS A 75 -19.20 -14.62 11.97
CA LYS A 75 -20.27 -15.31 12.72
C LYS A 75 -20.26 -16.82 12.45
N ARG A 76 -20.05 -17.22 11.19
CA ARG A 76 -19.96 -18.62 10.78
C ARG A 76 -18.59 -19.25 11.04
N ARG A 77 -17.67 -18.51 11.68
CA ARG A 77 -16.28 -18.92 11.93
C ARG A 77 -15.54 -19.35 10.65
N LEU A 78 -15.92 -18.80 9.50
CA LEU A 78 -15.23 -19.03 8.24
C LEU A 78 -13.92 -18.21 8.20
N PRO A 79 -12.87 -18.72 7.53
CA PRO A 79 -11.60 -18.01 7.43
C PRO A 79 -11.70 -16.81 6.47
N CYS A 80 -10.68 -15.96 6.49
CA CYS A 80 -10.51 -14.89 5.51
C CYS A 80 -10.44 -15.50 4.09
N PRO A 81 -11.25 -15.03 3.12
CA PRO A 81 -11.33 -15.63 1.78
C PRO A 81 -10.08 -15.40 0.91
N VAL A 82 -9.15 -14.55 1.36
CA VAL A 82 -7.91 -14.25 0.61
C VAL A 82 -6.74 -15.09 1.09
N CYS A 83 -6.57 -15.22 2.41
CA CYS A 83 -5.36 -15.79 3.02
C CYS A 83 -5.63 -16.97 3.95
N ASN A 84 -6.89 -17.42 4.04
CA ASN A 84 -7.36 -18.52 4.89
C ASN A 84 -7.05 -18.41 6.39
N LYS A 85 -6.60 -17.24 6.88
CA LYS A 85 -6.39 -16.98 8.32
C LYS A 85 -7.72 -16.80 9.05
N GLN A 86 -7.77 -17.21 10.32
CA GLN A 86 -8.93 -17.04 11.18
C GLN A 86 -9.27 -15.56 11.37
N ILE A 87 -10.52 -15.18 11.10
CA ILE A 87 -10.98 -13.80 11.29
C ILE A 87 -11.09 -13.52 12.79
N GLN A 88 -10.33 -12.53 13.28
CA GLN A 88 -10.36 -12.09 14.68
C GLN A 88 -11.49 -11.10 14.91
N MET A 89 -11.62 -10.09 14.05
CA MET A 89 -12.73 -9.12 14.10
C MET A 89 -13.04 -8.55 12.72
N VAL A 90 -14.17 -7.84 12.62
CA VAL A 90 -14.60 -7.15 11.42
C VAL A 90 -14.96 -5.72 11.78
N ILE A 91 -14.37 -4.75 11.07
CA ILE A 91 -14.61 -3.32 11.29
C ILE A 91 -15.26 -2.72 10.04
N LYS A 92 -16.26 -1.86 10.24
CA LYS A 92 -16.84 -1.08 9.14
C LYS A 92 -15.92 0.08 8.80
N THR A 93 -15.52 0.18 7.53
CA THR A 93 -14.67 1.26 7.03
C THR A 93 -15.53 2.33 6.37
N PHE A 94 -15.21 3.60 6.65
CA PHE A 94 -15.80 4.77 6.00
C PHE A 94 -14.68 5.51 5.27
N VAL A 95 -14.94 5.93 4.04
CA VAL A 95 -14.04 6.76 3.23
C VAL A 95 -14.70 8.12 3.12
N GLY A 96 -13.92 9.19 3.30
CA GLY A 96 -14.37 10.58 3.23
C GLY A 96 -13.30 11.47 2.63
#